data_AF-A0AAJ0CCX7-F1
#
_entry.id   AF-A0AAJ0CCX7-F1
#
_cell.length_a   1.000
_cell.length_b   1.000
_cell.length_c   1.000
_cell.angle_alpha   90.00
_cell.angle_beta   90.00
_cell.angle_gamma   90.00
#
_symmetry.space_group_name_H-M   'P 1'
#
loop_
_entity.id
_entity.type
_entity.pdbx_description
1 polymer ?
#
loop_
_entity_poly.entity_id
_entity_poly.type
_entity_poly.pdbx_seq_one_letter_code
_entity_poly.pdbx_strand_id
1 'polypeptide(L)'
;MSIIQQHTSSSLSDAWRTINIDALQEDSSVNFDTSTLHPPQPEVSDSEVRQLAGQVRQLLRGGDTEGALRGALEFPVYNGPDLAKEAHLQTVIEVLQSIKASDMTPMLQRIYSSPGGSECLDVLMKYLYKGMASTSSSGSTPRTPTRVTPQQTGFSQAGGRPGGASESTGTAMSVLLSWHEKVVEVAGLGCIGRTMTDWRRV
;
A
#
# COMPACT_ATOMS: atom_id res chain seq x y z
N MET A 1 -26.54 26.69 -34.66
CA MET A 1 -25.37 27.45 -35.16
C MET A 1 -24.12 26.78 -34.61
N SER A 2 -23.45 26.00 -35.45
CA SER A 2 -22.25 25.23 -35.13
C SER A 2 -21.05 26.16 -35.03
N ILE A 3 -20.47 26.28 -33.83
CA ILE A 3 -19.20 26.97 -33.62
C ILE A 3 -18.12 26.03 -34.18
N ILE A 4 -17.74 26.26 -35.44
CA ILE A 4 -16.55 25.63 -36.01
C ILE A 4 -15.36 26.33 -35.36
N GLN A 5 -14.74 25.67 -34.39
CA GLN A 5 -13.53 26.13 -33.73
C GLN A 5 -12.41 26.11 -34.77
N GLN A 6 -12.00 27.28 -35.26
CA GLN A 6 -10.95 27.40 -36.27
C GLN A 6 -9.59 27.04 -35.63
N HIS A 7 -9.12 25.82 -35.88
CA HIS A 7 -7.78 25.39 -35.48
C HIS A 7 -6.73 26.02 -36.41
N THR A 8 -5.87 26.89 -35.87
CA THR A 8 -4.71 27.43 -36.59
C THR A 8 -3.61 26.38 -36.68
N SER A 9 -2.75 26.45 -37.70
CA SER A 9 -1.59 25.55 -37.87
C SER A 9 -0.63 25.55 -36.67
N SER A 10 -0.65 26.60 -35.85
CA SER A 10 0.09 26.69 -34.59
C SER A 10 -0.57 25.95 -33.42
N SER A 11 -1.88 25.65 -33.49
CA SER A 11 -2.60 24.83 -32.49
C SER A 11 -2.49 23.32 -32.77
N LEU A 12 -2.15 22.97 -34.02
CA LEU A 12 -1.70 21.64 -34.39
C LEU A 12 -0.21 21.57 -34.07
N SER A 13 0.15 21.22 -32.84
CA SER A 13 1.50 20.69 -32.61
C SER A 13 1.76 19.59 -33.66
N ASP A 14 2.95 19.53 -34.25
CA ASP A 14 3.37 18.52 -35.25
C ASP A 14 3.13 17.05 -34.81
N ALA A 15 2.78 16.85 -33.54
CA ALA A 15 2.43 15.60 -32.88
C ALA A 15 0.98 15.12 -33.10
N TRP A 16 0.36 15.41 -34.26
CA TRP A 16 -1.01 14.95 -34.57
C TRP A 16 -1.17 13.42 -34.56
N ARG A 17 -0.06 12.68 -34.71
CA ARG A 17 0.00 11.21 -34.63
C ARG A 17 0.04 10.66 -33.20
N THR A 18 0.33 11.47 -32.20
CA THR A 18 0.43 11.03 -30.80
C THR A 18 -0.81 11.38 -29.99
N ILE A 19 -1.82 11.99 -30.61
CA ILE A 19 -3.08 12.29 -29.96
C ILE A 19 -3.77 10.96 -29.65
N ASN A 20 -4.08 10.74 -28.37
CA ASN A 20 -4.86 9.59 -27.94
C ASN A 20 -6.34 9.81 -28.27
N ILE A 21 -6.72 9.49 -29.51
CA ILE A 21 -8.11 9.62 -29.98
C ILE A 21 -9.07 8.68 -29.24
N ASP A 22 -8.56 7.56 -28.71
CA ASP A 22 -9.36 6.58 -27.96
C ASP A 22 -9.88 7.17 -26.65
N ALA A 23 -9.23 8.20 -26.09
CA ALA A 23 -9.72 8.92 -24.91
C ALA A 23 -11.01 9.71 -25.19
N LEU A 24 -11.32 10.00 -26.44
CA LEU A 24 -12.52 10.77 -26.83
C LEU A 24 -13.73 9.88 -27.13
N GLN A 25 -13.57 8.56 -27.12
CA GLN A 25 -14.69 7.65 -27.31
C GLN A 25 -15.53 7.56 -26.02
N GLU A 26 -16.85 7.51 -26.15
CA GLU A 26 -17.77 7.45 -25.00
C GLU A 26 -17.57 6.17 -24.17
N ASP A 27 -17.25 5.06 -24.84
CA ASP A 27 -16.95 3.75 -24.25
C ASP A 27 -15.49 3.60 -23.77
N SER A 28 -14.70 4.68 -23.84
CA SER A 28 -13.33 4.66 -23.38
C SER A 28 -13.24 4.43 -21.88
N SER A 29 -12.37 3.51 -21.46
CA SER A 29 -12.16 3.19 -20.05
C SER A 29 -11.62 4.37 -19.23
N VAL A 30 -10.99 5.36 -19.87
CA VAL A 30 -10.53 6.59 -19.19
C VAL A 30 -11.66 7.53 -18.80
N ASN A 31 -12.83 7.40 -19.44
CA ASN A 31 -14.01 8.21 -19.17
C ASN A 31 -14.94 7.55 -18.13
N PHE A 32 -14.62 6.33 -17.70
CA PHE A 32 -15.38 5.63 -16.68
C PHE A 32 -15.18 6.29 -15.30
N ASP A 33 -16.29 6.69 -14.67
CA ASP A 33 -16.26 7.27 -13.33
C ASP A 33 -15.95 6.19 -12.27
N THR A 34 -14.67 6.09 -11.91
CA THR A 34 -14.19 5.15 -10.89
C THR A 34 -14.77 5.37 -9.50
N SER A 35 -15.38 6.53 -9.20
CA SER A 35 -16.03 6.77 -7.91
C SER A 35 -17.23 5.84 -7.70
N THR A 36 -17.88 5.40 -8.79
CA THR A 36 -18.99 4.45 -8.77
C THR A 36 -18.60 3.06 -8.27
N LEU A 37 -17.30 2.72 -8.28
CA LEU A 37 -16.79 1.43 -7.83
C LEU A 37 -16.43 1.44 -6.33
N HIS A 38 -16.47 2.61 -5.67
CA HIS A 38 -16.16 2.71 -4.25
C HIS A 38 -17.44 2.62 -3.42
N PRO A 39 -17.71 1.50 -2.71
CA PRO A 39 -18.85 1.42 -1.81
C PRO A 39 -18.73 2.49 -0.70
N PRO A 40 -19.84 3.07 -0.21
CA PRO A 40 -19.79 4.06 0.87
C PRO A 40 -19.08 3.45 2.09
N GLN A 41 -18.01 4.13 2.55
CA GLN A 41 -17.23 3.71 3.72
C GLN A 41 -17.33 4.77 4.81
N PRO A 42 -17.39 4.36 6.10
CA PRO A 42 -17.36 5.31 7.21
C PRO A 42 -16.04 6.10 7.18
N GLU A 43 -16.12 7.40 7.44
CA GLU A 43 -14.94 8.23 7.65
C GLU A 43 -14.30 7.87 8.99
N VAL A 44 -13.01 7.57 8.96
CA VAL A 44 -12.22 7.26 10.15
C VAL A 44 -11.28 8.42 10.43
N SER A 45 -11.40 8.97 11.63
CA SER A 45 -10.58 10.09 12.12
C SER A 45 -9.21 9.63 12.63
N ASP A 46 -8.24 10.55 12.62
CA ASP A 46 -6.91 10.32 13.23
C ASP A 46 -7.01 9.90 14.71
N SER A 47 -8.00 10.43 15.45
CA SER A 47 -8.23 10.08 16.84
C SER A 47 -8.65 8.62 17.02
N GLU A 48 -9.53 8.10 16.17
CA GLU A 48 -9.99 6.72 16.24
C GLU A 48 -8.86 5.74 15.95
N VAL A 49 -8.03 6.03 14.93
CA VAL A 49 -6.84 5.22 14.63
C VAL A 49 -5.87 5.18 15.80
N ARG A 50 -5.63 6.32 16.46
CA ARG A 50 -4.75 6.38 17.64
C ARG A 50 -5.32 5.60 18.83
N GLN A 51 -6.64 5.63 19.03
CA GLN A 51 -7.30 4.85 20.08
C GLN A 51 -7.17 3.35 19.80
N LEU A 52 -7.45 2.93 18.57
CA LEU A 52 -7.30 1.53 18.14
C LEU A 52 -5.85 1.06 18.28
N ALA A 53 -4.87 1.86 17.86
CA ALA A 53 -3.45 1.55 18.05
C ALA A 53 -3.08 1.39 19.54
N GLY A 54 -3.65 2.21 20.42
CA GLY A 54 -3.51 2.06 21.87
C GLY A 54 -4.04 0.72 22.38
N GLN A 55 -5.25 0.33 21.94
CA GLN A 55 -5.88 -0.93 22.30
C GLN A 55 -5.08 -2.14 21.80
N VAL A 56 -4.64 -2.12 20.54
CA VAL A 56 -3.82 -3.19 19.94
C VAL A 56 -2.51 -3.37 20.71
N ARG A 57 -1.82 -2.26 21.04
CA ARG A 57 -0.59 -2.32 21.84
C ARG A 57 -0.83 -2.81 23.27
N GLN A 58 -2.00 -2.55 23.86
CA GLN A 58 -2.36 -3.10 25.16
C GLN A 58 -2.54 -4.62 25.09
N LEU A 59 -3.23 -5.13 24.06
CA LEU A 59 -3.39 -6.58 23.84
C LEU A 59 -2.05 -7.29 23.64
N LEU A 60 -1.14 -6.69 22.86
CA LEU A 60 0.23 -7.20 22.70
C LEU A 60 0.99 -7.30 24.02
N ARG A 61 0.89 -6.30 24.91
CA ARG A 61 1.50 -6.35 26.25
C ARG A 61 0.85 -7.40 27.15
N GLY A 62 -0.44 -7.68 26.94
CA GLY A 62 -1.17 -8.75 27.61
C GLY A 62 -0.85 -10.15 27.11
N GLY A 63 -0.08 -10.28 26.02
CA GLY A 63 0.25 -11.55 25.38
C GLY A 63 -0.82 -12.09 24.45
N ASP A 64 -1.92 -11.36 24.24
CA ASP A 64 -2.98 -11.72 23.29
C ASP A 64 -2.66 -11.18 21.89
N THR A 65 -1.81 -11.92 21.18
CA THR A 65 -1.38 -11.57 19.82
C THR A 65 -2.45 -11.81 18.77
N GLU A 66 -3.30 -12.83 18.96
CA GLU A 66 -4.40 -13.14 18.05
C GLU A 66 -5.49 -12.06 18.12
N GLY A 67 -5.90 -11.66 19.34
CA GLY A 67 -6.85 -10.57 19.53
C GLY A 67 -6.31 -9.24 19.01
N ALA A 68 -5.01 -8.96 19.18
CA ALA A 68 -4.36 -7.77 18.65
C ALA A 68 -4.40 -7.72 17.11
N LEU A 69 -4.03 -8.81 16.45
CA LEU A 69 -4.05 -8.89 14.98
C LEU A 69 -5.48 -8.79 14.45
N ARG A 70 -6.41 -9.55 15.05
CA ARG A 70 -7.80 -9.54 14.65
C ARG A 70 -8.43 -8.14 14.80
N GLY A 71 -8.24 -7.50 15.96
CA GLY A 71 -8.75 -6.15 16.20
C GLY A 71 -8.19 -5.11 15.23
N ALA A 72 -6.93 -5.24 14.83
CA ALA A 72 -6.33 -4.37 13.82
C ALA A 72 -6.90 -4.59 12.40
N LEU A 73 -7.34 -5.81 12.08
CA LEU A 73 -7.86 -6.20 10.76
C LEU A 73 -9.38 -6.06 10.61
N GLU A 74 -10.15 -6.09 11.71
CA GLU A 74 -11.61 -5.90 11.67
C GLU A 74 -12.01 -4.44 11.40
N PHE A 75 -11.13 -3.49 11.71
CA PHE A 75 -11.36 -2.05 11.50
C PHE A 75 -10.33 -1.42 10.55
N PRO A 76 -10.31 -1.80 9.27
CA PRO A 76 -9.39 -1.23 8.28
C PRO A 76 -9.74 0.22 7.94
N VAL A 77 -8.72 1.04 7.75
CA VAL A 77 -8.85 2.47 7.41
C VAL A 77 -8.95 2.65 5.90
N TYR A 78 -10.15 2.52 5.33
CA TYR A 78 -10.37 2.75 3.90
C TYR A 78 -10.57 4.23 3.55
N ASN A 79 -11.32 4.95 4.39
CA ASN A 79 -11.65 6.36 4.20
C ASN A 79 -11.15 7.17 5.40
N GLY A 80 -10.08 7.92 5.21
CA GLY A 80 -9.39 8.69 6.24
C GLY A 80 -8.16 9.39 5.66
N PRO A 81 -7.56 10.35 6.39
CA PRO A 81 -6.39 11.07 5.93
C PRO A 81 -5.20 10.12 5.72
N ASP A 82 -4.28 10.45 4.81
CA ASP A 82 -3.12 9.59 4.48
C ASP A 82 -2.27 9.27 5.72
N LEU A 83 -2.16 10.22 6.65
CA LEU A 83 -1.45 10.02 7.92
C LEU A 83 -2.13 8.99 8.83
N ALA A 84 -3.48 8.94 8.86
CA ALA A 84 -4.22 7.92 9.59
C ALA A 84 -3.96 6.53 9.00
N LYS A 85 -3.99 6.41 7.67
CA LYS A 85 -3.73 5.16 6.95
C LYS A 85 -2.33 4.64 7.23
N GLU A 86 -1.33 5.52 7.17
CA GLU A 86 0.06 5.17 7.49
C GLU A 86 0.22 4.79 8.96
N ALA A 87 -0.38 5.52 9.90
CA ALA A 87 -0.33 5.18 11.33
C ALA A 87 -0.95 3.80 11.62
N HIS A 88 -2.05 3.47 10.95
CA HIS A 88 -2.69 2.15 11.09
C HIS A 88 -1.83 1.05 10.46
N LEU A 89 -1.24 1.29 9.28
CA LEU A 89 -0.29 0.38 8.65
C LEU A 89 0.88 0.05 9.58
N GLN A 90 1.47 1.06 10.22
CA GLN A 90 2.56 0.85 11.18
C GLN A 90 2.11 -0.01 12.36
N THR A 91 0.89 0.20 12.87
CA THR A 91 0.31 -0.61 13.93
C THR A 91 0.17 -2.08 13.50
N VAL A 92 -0.30 -2.34 12.28
CA VAL A 92 -0.40 -3.71 11.74
C VAL A 92 0.99 -4.34 11.63
N ILE A 93 1.98 -3.61 11.10
CA ILE A 93 3.36 -4.11 10.96
C ILE A 93 3.97 -4.44 12.33
N GLU A 94 3.77 -3.59 13.35
CA GLU A 94 4.21 -3.86 14.73
C GLU A 94 3.65 -5.19 15.26
N VAL A 95 2.35 -5.45 15.02
CA VAL A 95 1.72 -6.73 15.41
C VAL A 95 2.38 -7.90 14.67
N LEU A 96 2.55 -7.80 13.35
CA LEU A 96 3.15 -8.86 12.53
C LEU A 96 4.58 -9.19 12.94
N GLN A 97 5.36 -8.19 13.36
CA GLN A 97 6.74 -8.37 13.85
C GLN A 97 6.81 -8.95 15.26
N SER A 98 5.76 -8.78 16.08
CA SER A 98 5.72 -9.29 17.45
C SER A 98 5.44 -10.81 17.53
N ILE A 99 4.87 -11.38 16.47
CA ILE A 99 4.46 -12.78 16.42
C ILE A 99 5.62 -13.66 15.96
N LYS A 100 5.81 -14.80 16.64
CA LYS A 100 6.85 -15.77 16.31
C LYS A 100 6.48 -16.57 15.08
N ALA A 101 7.48 -16.95 14.29
CA ALA A 101 7.28 -17.75 13.07
C ALA A 101 6.53 -19.07 13.30
N SER A 102 6.74 -19.72 14.46
CA SER A 102 6.03 -20.96 14.84
C SER A 102 4.52 -20.79 14.97
N ASP A 103 4.06 -19.57 15.28
CA ASP A 103 2.68 -19.30 15.66
C ASP A 103 1.87 -18.72 14.49
N MET A 104 2.52 -18.34 13.39
CA MET A 104 1.90 -17.71 12.22
C MET A 104 0.80 -18.58 11.60
N THR A 105 1.16 -19.78 11.12
CA THR A 105 0.22 -20.70 10.47
C THR A 105 -0.96 -21.10 11.39
N PRO A 106 -0.75 -21.57 12.63
CA PRO A 106 -1.88 -21.95 13.50
C PRO A 106 -2.76 -20.77 13.91
N MET A 107 -2.21 -19.54 13.99
CA MET A 107 -3.01 -18.33 14.24
C MET A 107 -3.87 -17.99 13.02
N LEU A 108 -3.30 -18.00 11.81
CA LEU A 108 -4.03 -17.72 10.57
C LEU A 108 -5.16 -18.74 10.34
N GLN A 109 -4.93 -20.03 10.62
CA GLN A 109 -5.97 -21.06 10.52
C GLN A 109 -7.14 -20.81 11.48
N ARG A 110 -6.85 -20.39 12.71
CA ARG A 110 -7.89 -20.01 13.70
C ARG A 110 -8.68 -18.79 13.25
N ILE A 111 -7.99 -17.74 12.80
CA ILE A 111 -8.62 -16.52 12.26
C ILE A 111 -9.49 -16.88 11.06
N TYR A 112 -8.99 -17.67 10.11
CA TYR A 112 -9.72 -18.04 8.90
C TYR A 112 -10.98 -18.87 9.19
N SER A 113 -10.91 -19.76 10.18
CA SER A 113 -12.05 -20.60 10.61
C SER A 113 -13.11 -19.82 11.38
N SER A 114 -12.79 -18.63 11.86
CA SER A 114 -13.73 -17.76 12.56
C SER A 114 -14.74 -17.10 11.60
N PRO A 115 -15.94 -16.72 12.09
CA PRO A 115 -16.81 -15.81 11.36
C PRO A 115 -16.05 -14.55 10.91
N GLY A 116 -16.18 -14.19 9.63
CA GLY A 116 -15.47 -13.06 9.01
C GLY A 116 -13.99 -13.28 8.69
N GLY A 117 -13.46 -14.48 8.97
CA GLY A 117 -12.03 -14.78 8.84
C GLY A 117 -11.46 -14.62 7.43
N SER A 118 -12.24 -14.95 6.40
CA SER A 118 -11.83 -14.76 5.00
C SER A 118 -11.58 -13.29 4.67
N GLU A 119 -12.48 -12.40 5.11
CA GLU A 119 -12.34 -10.95 4.91
C GLU A 119 -11.15 -10.42 5.70
N CYS A 120 -10.94 -10.88 6.94
CA CYS A 120 -9.76 -10.48 7.72
C CYS A 120 -8.44 -10.84 7.01
N LEU A 121 -8.35 -12.03 6.39
CA LEU A 121 -7.15 -12.41 5.65
C LEU A 121 -6.98 -11.66 4.33
N ASP A 122 -8.08 -11.30 3.66
CA ASP A 122 -8.03 -10.42 2.49
C ASP A 122 -7.57 -9.00 2.88
N VAL A 123 -8.05 -8.47 4.01
CA VAL A 123 -7.58 -7.19 4.58
C VAL A 123 -6.11 -7.26 4.97
N LEU A 124 -5.67 -8.36 5.59
CA LEU A 124 -4.27 -8.58 5.90
C LEU A 124 -3.43 -8.55 4.62
N MET A 125 -3.88 -9.23 3.56
CA MET A 125 -3.21 -9.24 2.26
C MET A 125 -3.07 -7.82 1.67
N LYS A 126 -4.09 -6.95 1.80
CA LYS A 126 -3.99 -5.54 1.43
C LYS A 126 -2.88 -4.81 2.19
N TYR A 127 -2.81 -4.98 3.51
CA TYR A 127 -1.77 -4.36 4.33
C TYR A 127 -0.37 -4.90 4.02
N LEU A 128 -0.23 -6.19 3.65
CA LEU A 128 1.04 -6.76 3.21
C LEU A 128 1.53 -6.10 1.91
N TYR A 129 0.66 -5.96 0.90
CA TYR A 129 1.04 -5.25 -0.33
C TYR A 129 1.36 -3.77 -0.08
N LYS A 130 0.57 -3.11 0.77
CA LYS A 130 0.83 -1.71 1.17
C LYS A 130 2.17 -1.56 1.88
N GLY A 131 2.48 -2.44 2.84
CA GLY A 131 3.75 -2.43 3.58
C GLY A 131 4.97 -2.67 2.68
N MET A 132 4.86 -3.59 1.72
CA MET A 132 5.92 -3.84 0.73
C MET A 132 6.13 -2.64 -0.21
N ALA A 133 5.05 -1.94 -0.59
CA ALA A 133 5.12 -0.72 -1.39
C ALA A 133 5.77 0.45 -0.62
N SER A 134 5.43 0.61 0.67
CA SER A 134 6.04 1.65 1.53
C SER A 134 7.56 1.43 1.66
N THR A 135 7.97 0.18 1.84
CA THR A 135 9.38 -0.18 2.03
C THR A 135 10.23 -0.02 0.76
N SER A 136 9.62 -0.21 -0.41
CA SER A 136 10.29 -0.03 -1.72
C SER A 136 10.42 1.44 -2.14
N SER A 137 9.52 2.33 -1.67
CA SER A 137 9.59 3.76 -1.95
C SER A 137 10.84 4.46 -1.38
N SER A 138 11.45 3.91 -0.33
CA SER A 138 12.74 4.41 0.21
C SER A 138 13.96 4.05 -0.65
N GLY A 139 13.82 3.14 -1.62
CA GLY A 139 14.91 2.66 -2.48
C GLY A 139 14.97 3.25 -3.89
N SER A 140 13.89 3.89 -4.36
CA SER A 140 13.78 4.40 -5.73
C SER A 140 13.90 5.91 -5.77
N THR A 141 15.11 6.44 -5.65
CA THR A 141 15.40 7.75 -6.25
C THR A 141 15.34 7.57 -7.77
N PRO A 142 14.51 8.35 -8.50
CA PRO A 142 14.54 8.30 -9.96
C PRO A 142 15.91 8.79 -10.41
N ARG A 143 16.65 7.93 -11.12
CA ARG A 143 17.88 8.30 -11.82
C ARG A 143 17.50 9.27 -12.94
N THR A 144 17.41 10.56 -12.63
CA THR A 144 17.38 11.61 -13.64
C THR A 144 18.68 11.54 -14.44
N PRO A 145 18.65 11.52 -15.79
CA PRO A 145 19.86 11.58 -16.59
C PRO A 145 20.45 12.98 -16.46
N THR A 146 21.43 13.14 -15.57
CA THR A 146 22.13 14.41 -15.41
C THR A 146 22.93 14.70 -16.68
N ARG A 147 22.46 15.72 -17.40
CA ARG A 147 23.15 16.49 -18.44
C ARG A 147 24.61 16.70 -18.07
N VAL A 148 25.51 16.19 -18.92
CA VAL A 148 26.97 16.33 -18.79
C VAL A 148 27.36 17.81 -18.93
N THR A 149 27.99 18.36 -17.91
CA THR A 149 28.75 19.62 -17.97
C THR A 149 30.19 19.37 -17.48
N PRO A 150 31.22 20.02 -18.06
CA PRO A 150 32.62 19.66 -17.81
C PRO A 150 33.13 20.24 -16.48
N GLN A 151 33.62 19.33 -15.65
CA GLN A 151 34.69 19.37 -14.66
C GLN A 151 35.34 20.72 -14.27
N GLN A 152 35.37 20.98 -12.95
CA GLN A 152 36.42 21.77 -12.30
C GLN A 152 36.92 21.02 -11.05
N THR A 153 38.24 20.92 -10.94
CA THR A 153 39.02 20.16 -9.95
C THR A 153 38.94 20.77 -8.55
N GLY A 154 38.51 19.99 -7.55
CA GLY A 154 38.51 20.40 -6.14
C GLY A 154 38.51 19.20 -5.20
N PHE A 155 39.64 19.00 -4.53
CA PHE A 155 39.89 18.00 -3.50
C PHE A 155 39.06 18.31 -2.24
N SER A 156 38.26 17.35 -1.76
CA SER A 156 37.70 17.36 -0.40
C SER A 156 37.42 15.94 0.08
N GLN A 157 38.23 15.55 1.06
CA GLN A 157 38.15 14.38 1.92
C GLN A 157 36.87 14.45 2.78
N ALA A 158 35.97 13.48 2.65
CA ALA A 158 35.02 13.09 3.69
C ALA A 158 34.44 11.70 3.37
N GLY A 159 34.91 10.68 4.09
CA GLY A 159 34.33 9.35 4.07
C GLY A 159 32.95 9.34 4.73
N GLY A 160 31.93 8.99 3.96
CA GLY A 160 30.61 8.62 4.46
C GLY A 160 30.46 7.10 4.43
N ARG A 161 30.37 6.47 5.60
CA ARG A 161 30.04 5.05 5.78
C ARG A 161 28.65 4.75 5.19
N PRO A 162 28.47 3.73 4.33
CA PRO A 162 27.14 3.24 3.99
C PRO A 162 26.79 2.13 4.99
N GLY A 163 26.12 2.48 6.08
CA GLY A 163 25.68 1.47 7.05
C GLY A 163 24.81 2.07 8.13
N GLY A 164 23.50 1.77 8.09
CA GLY A 164 22.60 2.09 9.20
C GLY A 164 21.10 1.93 8.94
N ALA A 165 20.60 2.18 7.71
CA ALA A 165 19.15 2.13 7.44
C ALA A 165 18.70 0.96 6.55
N SER A 166 19.63 0.32 5.83
CA SER A 166 19.29 -0.72 4.85
C SER A 166 18.94 -2.07 5.47
N GLU A 167 19.50 -2.41 6.63
CA GLU A 167 19.27 -3.72 7.27
C GLU A 167 17.86 -3.85 7.83
N SER A 168 17.36 -2.82 8.53
CA SER A 168 16.00 -2.79 9.11
C SER A 168 14.91 -2.93 8.03
N THR A 169 15.11 -2.27 6.90
CA THR A 169 14.24 -2.35 5.71
C THR A 169 14.21 -3.78 5.14
N GLY A 170 15.37 -4.44 5.05
CA GLY A 170 15.47 -5.83 4.58
C GLY A 170 14.81 -6.83 5.52
N THR A 171 14.97 -6.67 6.84
CA THR A 171 14.31 -7.51 7.84
C THR A 171 12.79 -7.34 7.78
N ALA A 172 12.28 -6.10 7.67
CA ALA A 172 10.85 -5.86 7.53
C ALA A 172 10.26 -6.53 6.27
N MET A 173 10.95 -6.45 5.12
CA MET A 173 10.53 -7.15 3.90
C MET A 173 10.49 -8.67 4.08
N SER A 174 11.47 -9.25 4.76
CA SER A 174 11.50 -10.71 5.00
C SER A 174 10.30 -11.18 5.84
N VAL A 175 9.88 -10.38 6.82
CA VAL A 175 8.70 -10.66 7.65
C VAL A 175 7.44 -10.58 6.80
N LEU A 176 7.26 -9.51 6.00
CA LEU A 176 6.08 -9.35 5.14
C LEU A 176 5.95 -10.48 4.10
N LEU A 177 7.06 -10.92 3.50
CA LEU A 177 7.08 -12.04 2.56
C LEU A 177 6.73 -13.37 3.24
N SER A 178 7.23 -13.59 4.46
CA SER A 178 6.89 -14.77 5.25
C SER A 178 5.39 -14.79 5.59
N TRP A 179 4.82 -13.65 5.98
CA TRP A 179 3.38 -13.52 6.21
C TRP A 179 2.57 -13.75 4.94
N HIS A 180 3.00 -13.20 3.81
CA HIS A 180 2.35 -13.42 2.52
C HIS A 180 2.28 -14.91 2.17
N GLU A 181 3.41 -15.64 2.29
CA GLU A 181 3.45 -17.08 2.09
C GLU A 181 2.40 -17.80 2.97
N LYS A 182 2.37 -17.50 4.28
CA LYS A 182 1.47 -18.18 5.21
C LYS A 182 -0.01 -17.83 5.01
N VAL A 183 -0.32 -16.60 4.61
CA VAL A 183 -1.71 -16.24 4.25
C VAL A 183 -2.16 -17.00 3.01
N VAL A 184 -1.30 -17.12 1.99
CA VAL A 184 -1.64 -17.86 0.76
C VAL A 184 -1.77 -19.36 1.03
N GLU A 185 -0.94 -19.94 1.91
CA GLU A 185 -1.08 -21.35 2.34
C GLU A 185 -2.43 -21.62 3.01
N VAL A 186 -2.96 -20.67 3.80
CA VAL A 186 -4.20 -20.85 4.57
C VAL A 186 -5.45 -20.45 3.76
N ALA A 187 -5.45 -19.29 3.11
CA ALA A 187 -6.61 -18.73 2.40
C ALA A 187 -6.66 -19.14 0.91
N GLY A 188 -5.60 -19.74 0.38
CA GLY A 188 -5.42 -20.05 -1.03
C GLY A 188 -5.15 -18.83 -1.91
N LEU A 189 -4.98 -19.05 -3.21
CA LEU A 189 -4.69 -17.98 -4.18
C LEU A 189 -5.82 -16.96 -4.35
N GLY A 190 -7.05 -17.30 -3.93
CA GLY A 190 -8.22 -16.44 -4.07
C GLY A 190 -8.09 -15.10 -3.32
N CYS A 191 -7.35 -15.06 -2.20
CA CYS A 191 -7.15 -13.83 -1.44
C CYS A 191 -6.37 -12.77 -2.22
N ILE A 192 -5.44 -13.20 -3.08
CA ILE A 192 -4.71 -12.31 -3.99
C ILE A 192 -5.68 -11.72 -5.02
N GLY A 193 -6.48 -12.56 -5.68
CA GLY A 193 -7.44 -12.12 -6.70
C GLY A 193 -8.47 -11.13 -6.14
N ARG A 194 -9.01 -11.39 -4.94
CA ARG A 194 -9.93 -10.47 -4.26
C ARG A 194 -9.25 -9.16 -3.88
N THR A 195 -8.02 -9.21 -3.37
CA THR A 195 -7.24 -8.00 -3.05
C THR A 195 -6.98 -7.13 -4.28
N MET A 196 -6.61 -7.74 -5.41
CA MET A 196 -6.30 -7.03 -6.66
C MET A 196 -7.54 -6.39 -7.32
N THR A 197 -8.74 -6.88 -7.00
CA THR A 197 -10.01 -6.39 -7.57
C THR A 197 -10.79 -5.50 -6.62
N ASP A 198 -10.38 -5.39 -5.35
CA ASP A 198 -11.06 -4.57 -4.36
C ASP A 198 -10.72 -3.09 -4.52
N TRP A 199 -11.75 -2.27 -4.69
CA TRP A 199 -11.64 -0.82 -4.82
C TRP A 199 -11.50 -0.09 -3.48
N ARG A 200 -11.75 -0.75 -2.35
CA ARG A 200 -11.50 -0.23 -1.00
C ARG A 200 -10.01 -0.29 -0.68
N ARG A 201 -9.34 0.87 -0.72
CA ARG A 201 -7.88 0.99 -0.57
C ARG A 201 -7.46 1.42 0.83
N VAL A 202 -6.54 0.67 1.41
CA VAL A 202 -5.80 1.01 2.65
C VAL A 202 -4.53 1.81 2.37
#